data_AF-A0A6B3F6D8-F1
#
_entry.id   AF-A0A6B3F6D8-F1
#
_cell.length_a   1.000
_cell.length_b   1.000
_cell.length_c   1.000
_cell.angle_alpha   90.00
_cell.angle_beta   90.00
_cell.angle_gamma   90.00
#
_symmetry.space_group_name_H-M   'P 1'
#
loop_
_entity.id
_entity.type
_entity.pdbx_description
1 polymer ?
#
loop_
_entity_poly.entity_id
_entity_poly.type
_entity_poly.pdbx_seq_one_letter_code
_entity_poly.pdbx_strand_id
1 'polypeptide(L)' 'RAQEHGMRKVDVFVKGPGSGRETAIRSLQATGLEVGSIQDVTPTPHNGCRPPKRRRV' A
#
# COMPACT_ATOMS: atom_id res chain seq x y z
N ARG A 1 2.42 17.84 7.46
CA ARG A 1 1.16 17.33 8.10
C ARG A 1 1.41 16.21 9.12
N ALA A 2 1.83 14.98 8.78
CA ALA A 2 2.05 13.95 9.83
C ALA A 2 3.25 14.25 10.77
N GLN A 3 4.35 14.76 10.20
CA GLN A 3 5.56 15.13 10.96
C GLN A 3 5.35 16.32 11.90
N GLU A 4 4.51 17.28 11.51
CA GLU A 4 4.12 18.43 12.35
C GLU A 4 3.33 17.99 13.59
N HIS A 5 2.68 16.82 13.53
CA HIS A 5 1.97 16.22 14.66
C HIS A 5 2.86 15.27 15.49
N GLY A 6 4.19 15.28 15.28
CA GLY A 6 5.14 14.50 16.08
C GLY A 6 5.16 13.01 15.76
N MET A 7 4.59 12.57 14.63
CA MET A 7 4.68 11.18 14.19
C MET A 7 6.12 10.86 13.77
N ARG A 8 6.72 9.84 14.38
CA ARG A 8 8.10 9.40 14.10
C ARG A 8 8.16 8.06 13.39
N LYS A 9 7.24 7.16 13.70
CA LYS A 9 7.17 5.79 13.17
C LYS A 9 5.81 5.51 12.55
N VAL A 10 5.81 4.81 11.42
CA VAL A 10 4.59 4.45 10.68
C VAL A 10 4.60 2.98 10.27
N ASP A 11 3.43 2.35 10.35
CA ASP A 11 3.17 1.02 9.80
C ASP A 11 2.37 1.14 8.50
N VAL A 12 2.86 0.50 7.44
CA VAL A 12 2.33 0.67 6.09
C VAL A 12 1.54 -0.57 5.67
N PHE A 13 0.25 -0.38 5.45
CA PHE A 13 -0.65 -1.41 4.91
C PHE A 13 -0.96 -1.11 3.45
N VAL A 14 -0.47 -1.96 2.54
CA VAL A 14 -0.64 -1.79 1.10
C VAL A 14 -1.75 -2.68 0.59
N LYS A 15 -2.68 -2.11 -0.19
CA LYS A 15 -3.75 -2.88 -0.83
C LYS A 15 -3.62 -2.82 -2.34
N GLY A 16 -3.38 -3.97 -2.96
CA GLY A 16 -3.40 -4.17 -4.41
C GLY A 16 -2.02 -4.02 -5.07
N PRO A 17 -1.82 -4.72 -6.21
CA PRO A 17 -0.66 -4.50 -7.06
C PRO A 17 -0.91 -3.26 -7.94
N GLY A 18 -0.16 -2.19 -7.71
CA GLY A 18 -0.24 -0.96 -8.50
C GLY A 18 1.13 -0.30 -8.63
N SER A 19 1.34 0.44 -9.72
CA SER A 19 2.60 1.12 -10.03
C SER A 19 3.03 2.13 -8.97
N GLY A 20 2.10 2.65 -8.18
CA GLY A 20 2.37 3.60 -7.11
C GLY A 20 2.84 2.99 -5.78
N ARG A 21 2.87 1.66 -5.65
CA ARG A 21 3.16 0.99 -4.37
C ARG A 21 4.52 1.37 -3.80
N GLU A 22 5.58 1.15 -4.56
CA GLU A 22 6.95 1.41 -4.10
C GLU A 22 7.23 2.90 -4.00
N THR A 23 6.71 3.68 -4.95
CA THR A 23 6.83 5.14 -4.95
C THR A 23 6.25 5.74 -3.67
N ALA A 24 5.06 5.29 -3.24
CA ALA A 24 4.43 5.78 -2.01
C ALA A 24 5.25 5.44 -0.76
N ILE A 25 5.76 4.21 -0.65
CA ILE A 25 6.61 3.79 0.48
C ILE A 25 7.88 4.63 0.53
N ARG A 26 8.54 4.83 -0.62
CA ARG A 26 9.77 5.63 -0.71
C ARG A 26 9.53 7.10 -0.38
N SER A 27 8.40 7.68 -0.80
CA SER A 27 8.02 9.06 -0.44
C SER A 27 7.81 9.23 1.07
N LEU A 28 7.21 8.24 1.74
CA LEU A 28 7.03 8.28 3.20
C LEU A 28 8.37 8.22 3.93
N GLN A 29 9.31 7.39 3.47
CA GLN A 29 10.67 7.35 3.98
C GLN A 29 11.43 8.67 3.73
N ALA A 30 11.33 9.22 2.52
CA ALA A 30 11.98 10.48 2.15
C ALA A 30 11.41 11.68 2.93
N THR A 31 10.16 11.59 3.38
CA THR A 31 9.55 12.61 4.25
C THR A 31 10.20 12.59 5.64
N GLY A 32 10.96 11.55 6.02
CA GLY A 32 11.62 11.42 7.32
C GLY A 32 10.77 10.70 8.38
N LEU A 33 9.87 9.82 7.94
CA LEU A 33 9.13 8.90 8.80
C LEU A 33 9.82 7.53 8.78
N GLU A 34 10.05 6.95 9.96
CA GLU A 34 10.59 5.59 10.06
C GLU A 34 9.50 4.57 9.74
N VAL A 35 9.71 3.79 8.68
CA VAL A 35 8.79 2.70 8.31
C VAL A 35 9.11 1.49 9.19
N GLY A 36 8.19 1.14 10.09
CA GLY A 36 8.35 0.03 11.03
C GLY A 36 8.03 -1.32 10.41
N SER A 37 6.87 -1.44 9.77
CA SER A 37 6.43 -2.65 9.10
C SER A 37 5.73 -2.34 7.78
N ILE A 38 5.83 -3.27 6.84
CA ILE A 38 5.12 -3.20 5.55
C ILE A 38 4.31 -4.48 5.45
N GLN A 39 2.98 -4.35 5.43
CA GLN A 39 2.06 -5.47 5.29
C GLN A 39 1.27 -5.33 3.99
N ASP A 40 1.23 -6.42 3.22
CA ASP A 40 0.38 -6.51 2.04
C ASP A 40 -0.98 -7.07 2.42
N VAL A 41 -2.01 -6.26 2.29
CA VAL A 41 -3.41 -6.60 2.55
C VAL A 41 -4.20 -6.77 1.25
N THR A 42 -3.53 -7.12 0.15
CA THR A 42 -4.18 -7.43 -1.13
C THR A 42 -5.15 -8.62 -0.95
N PRO A 43 -6.45 -8.45 -1.26
CA PRO A 43 -7.42 -9.51 -1.06
C PRO A 43 -7.13 -10.67 -2.01
N THR A 44 -6.87 -11.85 -1.45
CA THR A 44 -6.77 -13.09 -2.21
C THR A 44 -8.13 -13.82 -2.13
N PRO A 45 -8.86 -13.96 -3.25
CA PRO A 45 -10.17 -14.60 -3.23
C PRO A 45 -10.02 -16.13 -3.15
N HIS A 46 -10.57 -16.75 -2.11
CA HIS A 46 -10.70 -18.20 -1.99
C HIS A 46 -11.95 -18.68 -2.73
N ASN A 47 -11.91 -18.73 -4.07
CA ASN A 47 -13.03 -19.14 -4.93
C ASN A 47 -14.35 -18.36 -4.67
N GLY A 48 -14.23 -17.06 -4.39
CA GLY A 48 -15.38 -16.16 -4.15
C GLY A 48 -16.08 -15.69 -5.44
N CYS A 49 -16.34 -14.39 -5.57
CA CYS A 49 -17.02 -13.83 -6.74
C CYS A 49 -16.25 -14.11 -8.05
N ARG A 50 -16.99 -14.48 -9.10
CA ARG A 50 -16.43 -14.69 -10.45
C ARG A 50 -15.81 -13.38 -10.96
N PRO A 51 -14.52 -13.35 -11.34
CA PRO A 51 -13.90 -12.17 -11.94
C PRO A 51 -14.62 -11.74 -13.23
N PRO A 52 -14.62 -10.44 -13.56
CA PRO A 52 -15.20 -9.95 -14.80
C PRO A 52 -14.66 -10.67 -16.03
N LYS A 53 -15.50 -10.88 -17.04
CA LYS A 53 -15.10 -11.49 -18.32
C LYS A 53 -13.90 -10.71 -18.89
N ARG A 54 -12.87 -11.43 -19.34
CA ARG A 54 -11.69 -10.82 -19.97
C ARG A 54 -12.14 -9.89 -21.10
N ARG A 55 -11.73 -8.62 -21.02
CA ARG A 55 -12.05 -7.60 -22.02
C ARG A 55 -11.38 -7.97 -23.34
N ARG A 56 -12.12 -7.85 -24.44
CA ARG A 56 -11.58 -7.93 -25.80
C ARG A 56 -11.12 -6.53 -26.18
N VAL A 57 -9.82 -6.33 -26.23
CA VAL A 57 -9.13 -5.20 -26.87
C VAL A 57 -8.24 -5.80 -27.93
#